data_AF-A0A957X6L4-F1
#
_entry.id   AF-A0A957X6L4-F1
#
_cell.length_a   1.000
_cell.length_b   1.000
_cell.length_c   1.000
_cell.angle_alpha   90.00
_cell.angle_beta   90.00
_cell.angle_gamma   90.00
#
_symmetry.space_group_name_H-M   'P 1'
#
loop_
_entity.id
_entity.type
_entity.pdbx_description
1 polymer ?
#
loop_
_entity_poly.entity_id
_entity_poly.type
_entity_poly.pdbx_seq_one_letter_code
_entity_poly.pdbx_strand_id
1 'polypeptide(L)'
;MKSAIYQAINKLYQAIPVAPGQYGWLSYLLRDQWFRHPLNSVEIRRGYLLLDEMEHAVFFPQFFQDQEQDARSVQVEMMGGPIIEATANIEQGTWALRLGAPFVEWVDTVGGAPHDDLLIYAQDAVAGKYFLRLQPREVRQEEVISERNRQLVRAAEQIVSADRKSRAAVPVAELAAALVGRGLFKHQVPPDDMHYVSHEFSRLRLYDDLGYAAEESIPPIKRNFNRFQAQGRPSQGQIDVSEAPAWFDEDEDLDAWRQAYDVFGVNYDDFDDVSMMDS
;
A
#
# COMPACT_ATOMS: atom_id res chain seq x y z
N MET A 1 36.42 -9.04 -5.41
CA MET A 1 35.44 -9.34 -6.49
C MET A 1 34.10 -9.84 -5.94
N LYS A 2 34.04 -10.90 -5.10
CA LYS A 2 32.78 -11.36 -4.46
C LYS A 2 32.03 -10.26 -3.68
N SER A 3 32.75 -9.45 -2.88
CA SER A 3 32.15 -8.34 -2.11
C SER A 3 31.49 -7.25 -2.97
N ALA A 4 32.01 -6.96 -4.16
CA ALA A 4 31.42 -5.97 -5.07
C ALA A 4 30.15 -6.50 -5.75
N ILE A 5 30.09 -7.80 -6.03
CA ILE A 5 28.90 -8.47 -6.57
C ILE A 5 27.79 -8.51 -5.51
N TYR A 6 28.11 -8.84 -4.25
CA TYR A 6 27.14 -8.77 -3.15
C TYR A 6 26.64 -7.34 -2.90
N GLN A 7 27.52 -6.34 -2.98
CA GLN A 7 27.12 -4.93 -2.86
C GLN A 7 26.27 -4.46 -4.05
N ALA A 8 26.51 -4.97 -5.26
CA ALA A 8 25.69 -4.66 -6.43
C ALA A 8 24.32 -5.35 -6.36
N ILE A 9 24.27 -6.61 -5.93
CA ILE A 9 23.02 -7.37 -5.74
C ILE A 9 22.16 -6.75 -4.63
N ASN A 10 22.76 -6.28 -3.54
CA ASN A 10 22.02 -5.58 -2.49
C ASN A 10 21.46 -4.21 -2.94
N LYS A 11 21.86 -3.70 -4.11
CA LYS A 11 21.25 -2.52 -4.75
C LYS A 11 20.17 -2.89 -5.77
N LEU A 12 20.04 -4.17 -6.12
CA LEU A 12 18.98 -4.65 -6.99
C LEU A 12 17.75 -4.93 -6.12
N TYR A 13 16.77 -4.05 -6.23
CA TYR A 13 15.51 -4.16 -5.52
C TYR A 13 14.85 -5.54 -5.69
N GLN A 14 14.93 -6.10 -6.90
CA GLN A 14 14.29 -7.39 -7.19
C GLN A 14 15.06 -8.59 -6.60
N ALA A 15 16.30 -8.44 -6.14
CA ALA A 15 17.09 -9.55 -5.59
C ALA A 15 16.95 -9.62 -4.05
N ILE A 16 16.07 -10.50 -3.59
CA ILE A 16 15.69 -10.60 -2.18
C ILE A 16 16.49 -11.70 -1.49
N PRO A 17 17.16 -11.41 -0.35
CA PRO A 17 17.85 -12.44 0.41
C PRO A 17 16.84 -13.43 1.01
N VAL A 18 16.93 -14.70 0.62
CA VAL A 18 16.06 -15.78 1.11
C VAL A 18 16.76 -16.70 2.10
N ALA A 19 18.10 -16.75 2.04
CA ALA A 19 18.96 -17.45 3.00
C ALA A 19 20.38 -16.86 2.94
N PRO A 20 21.30 -17.18 3.88
CA PRO A 20 22.68 -16.70 3.83
C PRO A 20 23.35 -17.01 2.48
N GLY A 21 23.64 -15.97 1.70
CA GLY A 21 24.26 -16.08 0.38
C GLY A 21 23.34 -16.54 -0.76
N GLN A 22 22.03 -16.66 -0.52
CA GLN A 22 21.03 -17.02 -1.53
C GLN A 22 20.04 -15.89 -1.74
N TYR A 23 19.76 -15.59 -3.00
CA TYR A 23 18.83 -14.54 -3.40
C TYR A 23 17.75 -15.12 -4.32
N GLY A 24 16.51 -14.76 -4.05
CA GLY A 24 15.38 -15.00 -4.93
C GLY A 24 14.99 -13.72 -5.65
N TRP A 25 14.46 -13.85 -6.85
CA TRP A 25 14.00 -12.70 -7.62
C TRP A 25 12.53 -12.42 -7.30
N LEU A 26 12.16 -11.18 -6.96
CA LEU A 26 10.85 -10.83 -6.37
C LEU A 26 9.67 -11.38 -7.18
N SER A 27 9.65 -11.18 -8.49
CA SER A 27 8.55 -11.68 -9.34
C SER A 27 8.41 -13.20 -9.34
N TYR A 28 9.49 -13.96 -9.06
CA TYR A 28 9.41 -15.40 -8.85
C TYR A 28 8.99 -15.77 -7.43
N LEU A 29 9.39 -14.98 -6.43
CA LEU A 29 9.00 -15.18 -5.03
C LEU A 29 7.52 -14.88 -4.78
N LEU A 30 6.92 -14.02 -5.61
CA LEU A 30 5.49 -13.69 -5.59
C LEU A 30 4.60 -14.84 -6.04
N ARG A 31 5.11 -15.79 -6.84
CA ARG A 31 4.33 -16.96 -7.27
C ARG A 31 3.76 -17.69 -6.05
N ASP A 32 2.49 -18.08 -6.13
CA ASP A 32 1.76 -18.80 -5.09
C ASP A 32 1.58 -18.04 -3.77
N GLN A 33 1.51 -16.70 -3.80
CA GLN A 33 1.27 -15.88 -2.62
C GLN A 33 -0.11 -15.22 -2.70
N TRP A 34 -0.71 -15.01 -1.54
CA TRP A 34 -2.03 -14.42 -1.32
C TRP A 34 -1.89 -13.10 -0.57
N PHE A 35 -2.64 -12.10 -1.03
CA PHE A 35 -2.70 -10.76 -0.43
C PHE A 35 -4.17 -10.38 -0.20
N ARG A 36 -4.39 -9.44 0.71
CA ARG A 36 -5.72 -8.92 1.04
C ARG A 36 -5.77 -7.44 0.70
N HIS A 37 -6.83 -7.06 0.01
CA HIS A 37 -7.15 -5.69 -0.33
C HIS A 37 -8.57 -5.37 0.16
N PRO A 38 -8.76 -4.56 1.20
CA PRO A 38 -10.09 -4.13 1.65
C PRO A 38 -10.74 -3.24 0.57
N LEU A 39 -11.96 -3.57 0.15
CA LEU A 39 -12.66 -2.79 -0.88
C LEU A 39 -13.35 -1.57 -0.29
N ASN A 40 -13.22 -0.43 -0.97
CA ASN A 40 -14.01 0.76 -0.67
C ASN A 40 -15.08 1.07 -1.73
N SER A 41 -16.01 1.96 -1.37
CA SER A 41 -17.12 2.36 -2.25
C SER A 41 -16.67 3.06 -3.53
N VAL A 42 -15.53 3.75 -3.51
CA VAL A 42 -15.01 4.48 -4.68
C VAL A 42 -14.45 3.49 -5.70
N GLU A 43 -13.63 2.54 -5.26
CA GLU A 43 -13.02 1.48 -6.07
C GLU A 43 -14.06 0.63 -6.78
N ILE A 44 -15.08 0.17 -6.04
CA ILE A 44 -16.20 -0.61 -6.58
C ILE A 44 -16.92 0.18 -7.67
N ARG A 45 -17.24 1.46 -7.43
CA ARG A 45 -17.99 2.27 -8.39
C ARG A 45 -17.15 2.67 -9.61
N ARG A 46 -15.86 2.92 -9.44
CA ARG A 46 -14.98 3.47 -10.48
C ARG A 46 -14.25 2.38 -11.27
N GLY A 47 -14.17 1.15 -10.76
CA GLY A 47 -13.52 0.05 -11.45
C GLY A 47 -12.00 0.11 -11.39
N TYR A 48 -11.44 0.49 -10.25
CA TYR A 48 -10.00 0.42 -9.99
C TYR A 48 -9.75 -0.04 -8.56
N LEU A 49 -8.52 -0.50 -8.29
CA LEU A 49 -8.03 -0.74 -6.92
C LEU A 49 -6.94 0.29 -6.64
N LEU A 50 -7.03 1.04 -5.56
CA LEU A 50 -5.93 1.86 -5.06
C LEU A 50 -4.92 0.93 -4.41
N LEU A 51 -3.70 0.96 -4.90
CA LEU A 51 -2.66 0.05 -4.45
C LEU A 51 -1.91 0.71 -3.32
N ASP A 52 -1.87 0.04 -2.16
CA ASP A 52 -0.84 0.34 -1.19
C ASP A 52 0.54 -0.03 -1.76
N GLU A 53 1.61 0.38 -1.09
CA GLU A 53 2.97 0.15 -1.59
C GLU A 53 3.33 -1.35 -1.68
N MET A 54 2.70 -2.20 -0.86
CA MET A 54 2.92 -3.64 -0.90
C MET A 54 2.21 -4.25 -2.11
N GLU A 55 0.96 -3.90 -2.36
CA GLU A 55 0.17 -4.30 -3.51
C GLU A 55 0.76 -3.78 -4.82
N HIS A 56 1.30 -2.55 -4.81
CA HIS A 56 2.04 -2.01 -5.94
C HIS A 56 3.25 -2.90 -6.28
N ALA A 57 4.00 -3.36 -5.27
CA ALA A 57 5.10 -4.30 -5.46
C ALA A 57 4.65 -5.70 -5.93
N VAL A 58 3.42 -6.09 -5.63
CA VAL A 58 2.83 -7.36 -6.10
C VAL A 58 2.50 -7.29 -7.59
N PHE A 59 1.82 -6.24 -8.04
CA PHE A 59 1.36 -6.11 -9.43
C PHE A 59 2.46 -5.63 -10.38
N PHE A 60 3.37 -4.77 -9.90
CA PHE A 60 4.40 -4.11 -10.70
C PHE A 60 5.78 -4.25 -10.04
N PRO A 61 6.29 -5.49 -9.84
CA PRO A 61 7.56 -5.72 -9.15
C PRO A 61 8.78 -5.13 -9.87
N GLN A 62 8.67 -4.78 -11.16
CA GLN A 62 9.76 -4.19 -11.93
C GLN A 62 9.87 -2.68 -11.75
N PHE A 63 8.77 -1.99 -11.39
CA PHE A 63 8.74 -0.54 -11.17
C PHE A 63 9.87 -0.08 -10.22
N PHE A 64 10.06 -0.79 -9.12
CA PHE A 64 11.02 -0.43 -8.08
C PHE A 64 12.49 -0.68 -8.45
N GLN A 65 12.76 -1.31 -9.60
CA GLN A 65 14.12 -1.53 -10.11
C GLN A 65 14.64 -0.31 -10.85
N ASP A 66 13.82 0.25 -11.73
CA ASP A 66 14.22 1.33 -12.65
C ASP A 66 13.57 2.67 -12.27
N GLN A 67 12.62 2.68 -11.33
CA GLN A 67 11.75 3.82 -10.97
C GLN A 67 11.01 4.43 -12.18
N GLU A 68 10.92 3.67 -13.28
CA GLU A 68 10.16 4.01 -14.46
C GLU A 68 8.80 3.32 -14.40
N GLN A 69 7.79 3.97 -14.99
CA GLN A 69 6.46 3.39 -15.13
C GLN A 69 6.54 2.01 -15.76
N ASP A 70 6.15 0.99 -15.01
CA ASP A 70 5.98 -0.36 -15.54
C ASP A 70 4.73 -0.34 -16.44
N ALA A 71 4.94 -0.05 -17.73
CA ALA A 71 3.88 0.07 -18.73
C ALA A 71 3.23 -1.28 -19.08
N ARG A 72 3.52 -2.35 -18.33
CA ARG A 72 2.95 -3.66 -18.59
C ARG A 72 1.45 -3.68 -18.29
N SER A 73 0.73 -4.41 -19.13
CA SER A 73 -0.59 -4.92 -18.74
C SER A 73 -0.42 -6.18 -17.90
N VAL A 74 -1.34 -6.37 -16.95
CA VAL A 74 -1.46 -7.59 -16.18
C VAL A 74 -2.81 -8.24 -16.48
N GLN A 75 -2.79 -9.56 -16.56
CA GLN A 75 -3.99 -10.37 -16.73
C GLN A 75 -4.56 -10.72 -15.36
N VAL A 76 -5.84 -10.42 -15.18
CA VAL A 76 -6.58 -10.61 -13.94
C VAL A 76 -7.77 -11.51 -14.18
N GLU A 77 -7.75 -12.71 -13.61
CA GLU A 77 -8.86 -13.65 -13.61
C GLU A 77 -9.71 -13.41 -12.35
N MET A 78 -11.01 -13.17 -12.52
CA MET A 78 -11.93 -13.03 -11.39
C MET A 78 -12.64 -14.35 -11.12
N MET A 79 -12.80 -14.74 -9.84
CA MET A 79 -13.45 -16.00 -9.49
C MET A 79 -14.88 -16.07 -10.05
N GLY A 80 -15.10 -17.05 -10.94
CA GLY A 80 -16.40 -17.22 -11.61
C GLY A 80 -16.78 -16.07 -12.56
N GLY A 81 -15.84 -15.17 -12.85
CA GLY A 81 -16.03 -13.97 -13.65
C GLY A 81 -15.15 -13.93 -14.90
N PRO A 82 -14.99 -12.74 -15.50
CA PRO A 82 -14.16 -12.57 -16.69
C PRO A 82 -12.66 -12.63 -16.36
N ILE A 83 -11.86 -12.86 -17.40
CA ILE A 83 -10.43 -12.56 -17.42
C ILE A 83 -10.28 -11.21 -18.13
N ILE A 84 -9.60 -10.27 -17.50
CA ILE A 84 -9.38 -8.93 -18.04
C ILE A 84 -7.90 -8.57 -18.09
N GLU A 85 -7.56 -7.63 -18.97
CA GLU A 85 -6.26 -6.96 -18.98
C GLU A 85 -6.39 -5.64 -18.20
N ALA A 86 -5.53 -5.45 -17.21
CA ALA A 86 -5.49 -4.30 -16.34
C ALA A 86 -4.14 -3.58 -16.47
N THR A 87 -4.12 -2.27 -16.25
CA THR A 87 -2.91 -1.45 -16.36
C THR A 87 -2.73 -0.60 -15.11
N ALA A 88 -1.49 -0.24 -14.82
CA ALA A 88 -1.20 0.79 -13.83
C ALA A 88 -1.82 2.12 -14.25
N ASN A 89 -2.40 2.84 -13.29
CA ASN A 89 -2.80 4.23 -13.43
C ASN A 89 -2.44 5.00 -12.15
N ILE A 90 -2.55 6.33 -12.19
CA ILE A 90 -2.52 7.16 -10.99
C ILE A 90 -3.92 7.71 -10.77
N GLU A 91 -4.50 7.41 -9.62
CA GLU A 91 -5.81 7.91 -9.18
C GLU A 91 -5.60 8.63 -7.84
N GLN A 92 -6.06 9.88 -7.73
CA GLN A 92 -5.92 10.68 -6.50
C GLN A 92 -4.47 10.76 -5.95
N GLY A 93 -3.48 10.79 -6.85
CA GLY A 93 -2.06 10.82 -6.49
C GLY A 93 -1.49 9.49 -5.98
N THR A 94 -2.28 8.42 -6.00
CA THR A 94 -1.89 7.07 -5.57
C THR A 94 -1.86 6.12 -6.78
N TRP A 95 -1.00 5.11 -6.74
CA TRP A 95 -0.99 4.06 -7.76
C TRP A 95 -2.29 3.27 -7.72
N ALA A 96 -2.81 2.93 -8.89
CA ALA A 96 -4.05 2.17 -9.00
C ALA A 96 -3.93 1.09 -10.07
N LEU A 97 -4.61 -0.04 -9.85
CA LEU A 97 -4.83 -1.06 -10.87
C LEU A 97 -6.19 -0.80 -11.53
N ARG A 98 -6.17 -0.39 -12.80
CA ARG A 98 -7.41 -0.10 -13.53
C ARG A 98 -8.00 -1.38 -14.10
N LEU A 99 -9.16 -1.79 -13.57
CA LEU A 99 -9.88 -3.01 -13.95
C LEU A 99 -11.08 -2.72 -14.88
N GLY A 100 -11.67 -1.53 -14.77
CA GLY A 100 -12.76 -1.04 -15.62
C GLY A 100 -14.14 -1.62 -15.29
N ALA A 101 -15.09 -1.39 -16.20
CA ALA A 101 -16.49 -1.80 -16.05
C ALA A 101 -16.70 -3.30 -15.78
N PRO A 102 -15.93 -4.24 -16.37
CA PRO A 102 -16.10 -5.67 -16.07
C PRO A 102 -15.90 -6.03 -14.60
N PHE A 103 -15.03 -5.31 -13.89
CA PHE A 103 -14.88 -5.51 -12.44
C PHE A 103 -16.09 -5.02 -11.67
N VAL A 104 -16.62 -3.85 -12.01
CA VAL A 104 -17.83 -3.30 -11.37
C VAL A 104 -19.00 -4.27 -11.52
N GLU A 105 -19.22 -4.78 -12.74
CA GLU A 105 -20.25 -5.76 -13.04
C GLU A 105 -20.03 -7.09 -12.30
N TRP A 106 -18.79 -7.54 -12.19
CA TRP A 106 -18.46 -8.75 -11.45
C TRP A 106 -18.74 -8.59 -9.95
N VAL A 107 -18.30 -7.49 -9.32
CA VAL A 107 -18.56 -7.20 -7.90
C VAL A 107 -20.06 -7.20 -7.62
N ASP A 108 -20.85 -6.50 -8.45
CA ASP A 108 -22.31 -6.47 -8.33
C ASP A 108 -22.93 -7.88 -8.48
N THR A 109 -22.47 -8.66 -9.46
CA THR A 109 -22.97 -10.02 -9.70
C THR A 109 -22.71 -10.97 -8.54
N VAL A 110 -21.55 -10.87 -7.89
CA VAL A 110 -21.21 -11.71 -6.72
C VAL A 110 -21.72 -11.14 -5.41
N GLY A 111 -22.40 -9.97 -5.44
CA GLY A 111 -22.96 -9.31 -4.27
C GLY A 111 -21.92 -8.70 -3.34
N GLY A 112 -20.78 -8.25 -3.89
CA GLY A 112 -19.74 -7.60 -3.09
C GLY A 112 -20.13 -6.20 -2.63
N ALA A 113 -19.72 -5.87 -1.41
CA ALA A 113 -20.03 -4.62 -0.75
C ALA A 113 -18.74 -3.90 -0.30
N PRO A 114 -18.81 -2.60 0.01
CA PRO A 114 -17.75 -1.92 0.73
C PRO A 114 -17.41 -2.66 2.03
N HIS A 115 -16.13 -2.64 2.41
CA HIS A 115 -15.55 -3.37 3.55
C HIS A 115 -15.48 -4.90 3.41
N ASP A 116 -15.93 -5.47 2.29
CA ASP A 116 -15.51 -6.81 1.91
C ASP A 116 -14.05 -6.79 1.47
N ASP A 117 -13.40 -7.96 1.47
CA ASP A 117 -12.04 -8.07 1.00
C ASP A 117 -11.96 -8.65 -0.40
N LEU A 118 -11.00 -8.15 -1.17
CA LEU A 118 -10.51 -8.79 -2.36
C LEU A 118 -9.24 -9.57 -2.02
N LEU A 119 -9.30 -10.89 -2.15
CA LEU A 119 -8.13 -11.74 -2.04
C LEU A 119 -7.43 -11.80 -3.39
N ILE A 120 -6.16 -11.41 -3.41
CA ILE A 120 -5.31 -11.38 -4.60
C ILE A 120 -4.36 -12.56 -4.54
N TYR A 121 -4.42 -13.44 -5.53
CA TYR A 121 -3.51 -14.57 -5.71
C TYR A 121 -2.57 -14.31 -6.87
N ALA A 122 -1.27 -14.24 -6.59
CA ALA A 122 -0.23 -14.11 -7.60
C ALA A 122 0.08 -15.48 -8.23
N GLN A 123 -0.65 -15.83 -9.30
CA GLN A 123 -0.45 -17.08 -10.05
C GLN A 123 0.91 -17.09 -10.75
N ASP A 124 1.23 -16.02 -11.48
CA ASP A 124 2.52 -15.85 -12.15
C ASP A 124 2.84 -14.37 -12.33
N ALA A 125 3.48 -13.76 -11.33
CA ALA A 125 3.83 -12.34 -11.38
C ALA A 125 4.87 -12.00 -12.48
N VAL A 126 5.65 -12.98 -12.96
CA VAL A 126 6.56 -12.79 -14.10
C VAL A 126 5.76 -12.59 -15.39
N ALA A 127 4.77 -13.46 -15.62
CA ALA A 127 3.85 -13.35 -16.75
C ALA A 127 2.73 -12.31 -16.55
N GLY A 128 2.67 -11.67 -15.37
CA GLY A 128 1.63 -10.70 -15.03
C GLY A 128 0.25 -11.32 -14.83
N LYS A 129 0.18 -12.55 -14.32
CA LYS A 129 -1.09 -13.28 -14.12
C LYS A 129 -1.49 -13.31 -12.66
N TYR A 130 -2.69 -12.84 -12.38
CA TYR A 130 -3.27 -12.73 -11.06
C TYR A 130 -4.69 -13.26 -11.04
N PHE A 131 -5.11 -13.75 -9.89
CA PHE A 131 -6.48 -14.20 -9.66
C PHE A 131 -7.08 -13.44 -8.48
N LEU A 132 -8.33 -13.01 -8.63
CA LEU A 132 -9.07 -12.26 -7.63
C LEU A 132 -10.28 -13.05 -7.14
N ARG A 133 -10.49 -13.00 -5.83
CA ARG A 133 -11.68 -13.57 -5.20
C ARG A 133 -12.20 -12.63 -4.12
N LEU A 134 -13.51 -12.35 -4.17
CA LEU A 134 -14.18 -11.66 -3.08
C LEU A 134 -14.28 -12.55 -1.83
N GLN A 135 -14.01 -11.98 -0.67
CA GLN A 135 -14.29 -12.53 0.64
C GLN A 135 -15.23 -11.56 1.37
N PRO A 136 -16.50 -11.95 1.56
CA PRO A 136 -17.42 -11.18 2.38
C PRO A 136 -16.90 -11.00 3.81
N ARG A 137 -17.18 -9.84 4.41
CA ARG A 137 -16.71 -9.52 5.76
C ARG A 137 -17.19 -10.53 6.80
N GLU A 138 -18.41 -11.06 6.66
CA GLU A 138 -19.01 -11.98 7.63
C GLU A 138 -18.34 -13.35 7.67
N VAL A 139 -17.62 -13.73 6.60
CA VAL A 139 -16.91 -15.01 6.51
C VAL A 139 -15.42 -14.88 6.76
N ARG A 140 -14.97 -13.71 7.24
CA ARG A 140 -13.59 -13.50 7.67
C ARG A 140 -13.28 -14.40 8.88
N GLN A 141 -12.11 -15.03 8.82
CA GLN A 141 -11.61 -15.88 9.90
C GLN A 141 -10.78 -15.03 10.85
N GLU A 142 -11.42 -14.18 11.64
CA GLU A 142 -10.75 -13.14 12.43
C GLU A 142 -9.65 -13.67 13.35
N GLU A 143 -9.87 -14.82 14.01
CA GLU A 143 -8.84 -15.43 14.86
C GLU A 143 -7.58 -15.83 14.07
N VAL A 144 -7.77 -16.39 12.89
CA VAL A 144 -6.68 -16.80 12.00
C VAL A 144 -5.98 -15.57 11.46
N ILE A 145 -6.74 -14.59 10.95
CA ILE A 145 -6.21 -13.33 10.39
C ILE A 145 -5.40 -12.59 11.46
N SER A 146 -5.92 -12.46 12.68
CA SER A 146 -5.20 -11.83 13.80
C SER A 146 -3.86 -12.51 14.10
N GLU A 147 -3.80 -13.84 14.05
CA GLU A 147 -2.54 -14.57 14.22
C GLU A 147 -1.57 -14.34 13.04
N ARG A 148 -2.09 -14.25 11.81
CA ARG A 148 -1.29 -13.88 10.63
C ARG A 148 -0.74 -12.46 10.75
N ASN A 149 -1.53 -11.50 11.22
CA ASN A 149 -1.13 -10.11 11.44
C ASN A 149 0.02 -10.02 12.45
N ARG A 150 -0.06 -10.76 13.57
CA ARG A 150 1.03 -10.82 14.56
C ARG A 150 2.32 -11.41 13.96
N GLN A 151 2.21 -12.41 13.10
CA GLN A 151 3.37 -12.98 12.41
C GLN A 151 3.99 -11.97 11.43
N LEU A 152 3.16 -11.24 10.69
CA LEU A 152 3.58 -10.18 9.78
C LEU A 152 4.36 -9.09 10.52
N VAL A 153 3.78 -8.53 11.59
CA VAL A 153 4.45 -7.48 12.40
C VAL A 153 5.76 -7.97 12.97
N ARG A 154 5.79 -9.12 13.64
CA ARG A 154 7.02 -9.63 14.26
C ARG A 154 8.14 -9.76 13.24
N ALA A 155 7.82 -10.20 12.03
CA ALA A 155 8.80 -10.29 10.96
C ALA A 155 9.24 -8.90 10.47
N ALA A 156 8.30 -7.96 10.29
CA ALA A 156 8.61 -6.60 9.88
C ALA A 156 9.50 -5.89 10.90
N GLU A 157 9.18 -5.98 12.20
CA GLU A 157 9.98 -5.42 13.29
C GLU A 157 11.38 -6.00 13.32
N GLN A 158 11.53 -7.31 13.11
CA GLN A 158 12.84 -7.96 13.02
C GLN A 158 13.66 -7.42 11.84
N ILE A 159 13.03 -7.21 10.68
CA ILE A 159 13.71 -6.66 9.49
C ILE A 159 14.16 -5.23 9.77
N VAL A 160 13.24 -4.37 10.23
CA VAL A 160 13.53 -2.96 10.53
C VAL A 160 14.57 -2.82 11.62
N SER A 161 14.48 -3.61 12.70
CA SER A 161 15.45 -3.60 13.80
C SER A 161 16.85 -4.05 13.36
N ALA A 162 16.93 -5.07 12.50
CA ALA A 162 18.21 -5.54 11.97
C ALA A 162 18.88 -4.49 11.07
N ASP A 163 18.09 -3.77 10.26
CA ASP A 163 18.59 -2.75 9.33
C ASP A 163 18.80 -1.37 9.97
N ARG A 164 18.27 -1.12 11.17
CA ARG A 164 18.48 0.14 11.92
C ARG A 164 19.97 0.48 12.13
N LYS A 165 20.85 -0.54 12.10
CA LYS A 165 22.30 -0.35 12.19
C LYS A 165 22.92 0.26 10.92
N SER A 166 22.25 0.12 9.78
CA SER A 166 22.67 0.59 8.46
C SER A 166 21.92 1.84 8.01
N ARG A 167 20.63 1.97 8.35
CA ARG A 167 19.75 3.05 7.87
C ARG A 167 18.74 3.49 8.94
N ALA A 168 18.19 4.69 8.77
CA ALA A 168 17.17 5.24 9.68
C ALA A 168 15.77 4.62 9.47
N ALA A 169 15.45 4.23 8.24
CA ALA A 169 14.20 3.58 7.85
C ALA A 169 14.48 2.53 6.76
N VAL A 170 13.62 1.52 6.69
CA VAL A 170 13.62 0.53 5.61
C VAL A 170 12.64 0.99 4.53
N PRO A 171 13.08 1.18 3.28
CA PRO A 171 12.17 1.52 2.19
C PRO A 171 11.02 0.52 2.09
N VAL A 172 9.79 1.01 1.86
CA VAL A 172 8.57 0.17 1.90
C VAL A 172 8.68 -1.03 0.99
N ALA A 173 9.14 -0.76 -0.22
CA ALA A 173 9.36 -1.75 -1.24
C ALA A 173 10.30 -2.86 -0.72
N GLU A 174 11.43 -2.50 -0.10
CA GLU A 174 12.41 -3.49 0.40
C GLU A 174 11.83 -4.33 1.53
N LEU A 175 11.02 -3.69 2.39
CA LEU A 175 10.30 -4.39 3.45
C LEU A 175 9.28 -5.38 2.86
N ALA A 176 8.44 -4.93 1.92
CA ALA A 176 7.45 -5.77 1.24
C ALA A 176 8.12 -6.99 0.61
N ALA A 177 9.21 -6.77 -0.13
CA ALA A 177 9.93 -7.82 -0.81
C ALA A 177 10.59 -8.80 0.18
N ALA A 178 11.15 -8.32 1.30
CA ALA A 178 11.68 -9.17 2.35
C ALA A 178 10.59 -10.00 3.06
N LEU A 179 9.40 -9.44 3.28
CA LEU A 179 8.25 -10.16 3.86
C LEU A 179 7.73 -11.26 2.91
N VAL A 180 7.65 -10.96 1.61
CA VAL A 180 7.36 -11.94 0.54
C VAL A 180 8.41 -13.05 0.52
N GLY A 181 9.70 -12.68 0.59
CA GLY A 181 10.83 -13.64 0.61
C GLY A 181 10.82 -14.57 1.82
N ARG A 182 10.25 -14.12 2.96
CA ARG A 182 10.01 -14.97 4.15
C ARG A 182 8.77 -15.87 4.03
N GLY A 183 8.02 -15.77 2.95
CA GLY A 183 6.85 -16.62 2.68
C GLY A 183 5.63 -16.29 3.55
N LEU A 184 5.53 -15.06 4.08
CA LEU A 184 4.41 -14.68 4.95
C LEU A 184 3.07 -14.58 4.24
N PHE A 185 3.06 -14.59 2.92
CA PHE A 185 1.87 -14.52 2.09
C PHE A 185 1.54 -15.88 1.44
N LYS A 186 2.25 -16.97 1.77
CA LYS A 186 2.00 -18.31 1.17
C LYS A 186 0.71 -18.97 1.67
N HIS A 187 0.16 -18.49 2.77
CA HIS A 187 -1.04 -19.04 3.37
C HIS A 187 -2.30 -18.48 2.67
N GLN A 188 -3.30 -19.32 2.40
CA GLN A 188 -4.53 -18.92 1.69
C GLN A 188 -5.40 -17.91 2.45
N VAL A 189 -5.21 -17.82 3.77
CA VAL A 189 -5.72 -16.72 4.60
C VAL A 189 -4.56 -15.72 4.77
N PRO A 190 -4.49 -14.67 3.93
CA PRO A 190 -3.49 -13.63 4.06
C PRO A 190 -3.76 -12.75 5.29
N PRO A 191 -2.71 -12.11 5.85
CA PRO A 191 -2.87 -11.05 6.83
C PRO A 191 -3.64 -9.86 6.22
N ASP A 192 -4.05 -8.93 7.06
CA ASP A 192 -4.52 -7.61 6.63
C ASP A 192 -3.38 -6.78 6.04
N ASP A 193 -3.73 -5.62 5.46
CA ASP A 193 -2.79 -4.71 4.84
C ASP A 193 -1.72 -4.22 5.84
N MET A 194 -0.53 -3.90 5.33
CA MET A 194 0.61 -3.59 6.19
C MET A 194 0.40 -2.31 6.99
N HIS A 195 -0.36 -1.34 6.46
CA HIS A 195 -0.63 -0.07 7.15
C HIS A 195 -1.48 -0.30 8.38
N TYR A 196 -2.62 -0.95 8.23
CA TYR A 196 -3.49 -1.37 9.32
C TYR A 196 -2.72 -2.20 10.33
N VAL A 197 -2.01 -3.23 9.87
CA VAL A 197 -1.30 -4.16 10.74
C VAL A 197 -0.18 -3.46 11.53
N SER A 198 0.55 -2.54 10.92
CA SER A 198 1.59 -1.77 11.60
C SER A 198 1.03 -0.76 12.60
N HIS A 199 -0.10 -0.14 12.31
CA HIS A 199 -0.77 0.80 13.20
C HIS A 199 -1.31 0.11 14.45
N GLU A 200 -2.02 -1.00 14.25
CA GLU A 200 -2.75 -1.71 15.32
C GLU A 200 -1.84 -2.60 16.17
N PHE A 201 -0.89 -3.31 15.54
CA PHE A 201 -0.12 -4.36 16.21
C PHE A 201 1.36 -4.00 16.44
N SER A 202 1.81 -2.80 16.06
CA SER A 202 3.23 -2.40 16.11
C SER A 202 3.47 -0.93 16.44
N ARG A 203 4.73 -0.63 16.79
CA ARG A 203 5.28 0.74 16.84
C ARG A 203 5.95 1.17 15.54
N LEU A 204 5.88 0.35 14.49
CA LEU A 204 6.34 0.72 13.18
C LEU A 204 5.40 1.77 12.58
N ARG A 205 5.98 2.79 11.96
CA ARG A 205 5.25 3.83 11.24
C ARG A 205 5.86 4.00 9.85
N LEU A 206 5.00 4.22 8.88
CA LEU A 206 5.41 4.68 7.56
C LEU A 206 5.74 6.17 7.65
N TYR A 207 6.89 6.55 7.14
CA TYR A 207 7.28 7.95 6.98
C TYR A 207 7.45 8.26 5.51
N ASP A 208 6.77 9.30 5.04
CA ASP A 208 6.83 9.78 3.66
C ASP A 208 8.29 9.93 3.21
N ASP A 209 8.56 9.45 1.99
CA ASP A 209 9.87 9.42 1.31
C ASP A 209 10.97 8.55 1.95
N LEU A 210 10.77 7.97 3.14
CA LEU A 210 11.80 7.22 3.87
C LEU A 210 11.47 5.73 4.06
N GLY A 211 10.20 5.40 4.26
CA GLY A 211 9.73 4.04 4.53
C GLY A 211 9.47 3.77 6.01
N TYR A 212 9.54 2.50 6.40
CA TYR A 212 9.16 2.03 7.73
C TYR A 212 10.29 2.17 8.75
N ALA A 213 9.97 2.79 9.89
CA ALA A 213 10.86 2.88 11.04
C ALA A 213 10.07 2.71 12.35
N ALA A 214 10.74 2.36 13.45
CA ALA A 214 10.11 2.37 14.77
C ALA A 214 9.98 3.82 15.26
N GLU A 215 8.82 4.15 15.84
CA GLU A 215 8.42 5.50 16.27
C GLU A 215 9.48 6.25 17.11
N GLU A 216 10.22 5.54 17.96
CA GLU A 216 11.27 6.11 18.83
C GLU A 216 12.60 6.42 18.12
N SER A 217 12.72 6.12 16.83
CA SER A 217 14.00 6.09 16.12
C SER A 217 14.37 7.37 15.38
N ILE A 218 13.46 8.33 15.26
CA ILE A 218 13.61 9.46 14.33
C ILE A 218 13.80 10.78 15.10
N PRO A 219 14.85 11.57 14.78
CA PRO A 219 14.97 12.93 15.27
C PRO A 219 13.80 13.79 14.77
N PRO A 220 13.37 14.86 15.47
CA PRO A 220 12.26 15.70 15.01
C PRO A 220 12.59 16.33 13.66
N ILE A 221 12.01 15.79 12.58
CA ILE A 221 12.16 16.35 11.23
C ILE A 221 11.17 17.51 11.10
N LYS A 222 11.70 18.72 10.92
CA LYS A 222 10.93 19.87 10.44
C LYS A 222 10.37 19.52 9.06
N ARG A 223 9.05 19.37 8.97
CA ARG A 223 8.31 19.14 7.71
C ARG A 223 8.60 20.29 6.74
N ASN A 224 9.53 20.10 5.81
CA ASN A 224 9.68 20.96 4.65
C ASN A 224 8.77 20.41 3.55
N PHE A 225 7.52 20.87 3.53
CA PHE A 225 6.65 20.77 2.35
C PHE A 225 7.25 21.62 1.22
N ASN A 226 8.17 21.04 0.45
CA ASN A 226 8.68 21.65 -0.78
C ASN A 226 9.31 20.58 -1.69
N ARG A 227 8.47 19.81 -2.42
CA ARG A 227 8.60 19.57 -3.88
C ARG A 227 7.64 18.48 -4.42
N PHE A 228 6.49 18.94 -4.90
CA PHE A 228 6.00 18.59 -6.25
C PHE A 228 5.74 19.91 -6.99
N GLN A 229 6.81 20.67 -7.27
CA GLN A 229 6.78 21.77 -8.22
C GLN A 229 7.99 21.66 -9.14
N ALA A 230 7.84 20.88 -10.21
CA ALA A 230 8.52 21.10 -11.47
C ALA A 230 7.86 20.25 -12.57
N GLN A 231 6.66 20.64 -13.01
CA GLN A 231 6.28 20.84 -14.42
C GLN A 231 4.75 20.98 -14.55
N GLY A 232 4.32 22.12 -15.09
CA GLY A 232 2.93 22.38 -15.48
C GLY A 232 2.03 22.92 -14.37
N ARG A 233 1.82 24.24 -14.33
CA ARG A 233 0.73 24.86 -13.55
C ARG A 233 -0.64 24.38 -14.09
N PRO A 234 -1.56 23.90 -13.25
CA PRO A 234 -2.97 24.22 -13.41
C PRO A 234 -3.23 25.58 -12.73
N SER A 235 -4.03 26.41 -13.40
CA SER A 235 -4.57 27.66 -12.87
C SER A 235 -5.26 27.47 -11.52
N GLN A 236 -5.16 28.48 -10.65
CA GLN A 236 -5.90 28.61 -9.39
C GLN A 236 -7.33 28.08 -9.49
N GLY A 237 -7.55 26.93 -8.87
CA GLY A 237 -8.84 26.37 -8.54
C GLY A 237 -8.80 26.05 -7.06
N GLN A 238 -9.76 26.62 -6.35
CA GLN A 238 -10.12 26.39 -4.95
C GLN A 238 -9.92 24.91 -4.55
N ILE A 239 -9.05 24.64 -3.58
CA ILE A 239 -8.97 23.32 -2.96
C ILE A 239 -10.25 23.19 -2.13
N ASP A 240 -11.18 22.39 -2.61
CA ASP A 240 -12.36 21.98 -1.86
C ASP A 240 -11.89 21.04 -0.75
N VAL A 241 -11.98 21.51 0.50
CA VAL A 241 -11.47 20.82 1.70
C VAL A 241 -12.50 19.83 2.26
N SER A 242 -13.46 19.40 1.43
CA SER A 242 -14.56 18.52 1.80
C SER A 242 -14.30 17.03 1.61
N GLU A 243 -13.19 16.61 0.97
CA GLU A 243 -12.89 15.20 0.73
C GLU A 243 -11.72 14.72 1.60
N ALA A 244 -12.00 13.77 2.50
CA ALA A 244 -10.99 13.06 3.28
C ALA A 244 -10.15 12.14 2.36
N PRO A 245 -8.95 11.68 2.79
CA PRO A 245 -8.16 10.70 2.04
C PRO A 245 -8.96 9.41 1.79
N ALA A 246 -8.67 8.72 0.69
CA ALA A 246 -9.43 7.57 0.17
C ALA A 246 -9.55 6.31 1.07
N TRP A 247 -8.99 6.34 2.27
CA TRP A 247 -9.01 5.28 3.29
C TRP A 247 -9.73 5.73 4.58
N PHE A 248 -10.48 6.84 4.49
CA PHE A 248 -11.30 7.41 5.55
C PHE A 248 -12.78 7.32 5.18
N ASP A 249 -13.60 6.76 6.08
CA ASP A 249 -15.06 6.79 5.94
C ASP A 249 -15.56 8.23 6.21
N GLU A 250 -16.29 8.79 5.25
CA GLU A 250 -16.63 10.23 5.18
C GLU A 250 -17.54 10.75 6.29
N ASP A 251 -18.10 9.93 7.19
CA ASP A 251 -19.19 10.40 8.06
C ASP A 251 -19.02 10.19 9.58
N GLU A 252 -18.10 9.36 10.09
CA GLU A 252 -17.99 9.13 11.55
C GLU A 252 -16.61 9.42 12.18
N ASP A 253 -15.51 9.39 11.41
CA ASP A 253 -14.15 9.51 11.98
C ASP A 253 -13.40 10.80 11.64
N LEU A 254 -13.99 11.70 10.84
CA LEU A 254 -13.37 13.00 10.50
C LEU A 254 -13.11 13.87 11.73
N ASP A 255 -14.01 13.85 12.73
CA ASP A 255 -13.84 14.63 13.96
C ASP A 255 -12.87 13.96 14.95
N ALA A 256 -12.80 12.62 14.97
CA ALA A 256 -11.78 11.89 15.73
C ALA A 256 -10.38 12.11 15.13
N TRP A 257 -10.28 12.23 13.81
CA TRP A 257 -9.04 12.54 13.11
C TRP A 257 -8.61 14.01 13.28
N ARG A 258 -9.56 14.95 13.24
CA ARG A 258 -9.32 16.37 13.58
C ARG A 258 -8.75 16.52 14.99
N GLN A 259 -9.31 15.82 15.97
CA GLN A 259 -8.80 15.83 17.35
C GLN A 259 -7.43 15.15 17.47
N ALA A 260 -7.18 14.05 16.75
CA ALA A 260 -5.87 13.41 16.73
C ALA A 260 -4.79 14.33 16.12
N TYR A 261 -5.13 15.16 15.13
CA TYR A 261 -4.22 16.12 14.51
C TYR A 261 -4.04 17.43 15.32
N ASP A 262 -5.07 17.89 16.04
CA ASP A 262 -4.97 19.06 16.94
C ASP A 262 -3.99 18.84 18.11
N VAL A 263 -3.84 17.59 18.56
CA VAL A 263 -2.86 17.22 19.60
C VAL A 263 -1.40 17.36 19.09
N PHE A 264 -1.16 17.43 17.78
CA PHE A 264 0.16 17.60 17.17
C PHE A 264 0.51 19.04 16.75
N GLY A 265 -0.22 20.05 17.27
CA GLY A 265 0.30 21.40 17.42
C GLY A 265 0.20 22.32 16.21
N VAL A 266 -0.98 22.43 15.61
CA VAL A 266 -1.33 23.59 14.77
C VAL A 266 -2.37 24.41 15.53
N ASN A 267 -1.93 25.48 16.20
CA ASN A 267 -2.86 26.46 16.76
C ASN A 267 -3.60 27.16 15.61
N TYR A 268 -4.91 26.99 15.55
CA TYR A 268 -5.83 27.85 14.78
C TYR A 268 -6.34 28.98 15.67
N ASP A 269 -5.43 29.83 16.16
CA ASP A 269 -5.76 31.12 16.75
C ASP A 269 -4.98 32.19 15.99
N ASP A 270 -5.52 32.62 14.85
CA ASP A 270 -5.32 33.94 14.24
C ASP A 270 -6.09 33.98 12.91
N PHE A 271 -7.40 34.17 12.97
CA PHE A 271 -8.17 34.89 11.93
C PHE A 271 -9.55 35.30 12.50
N ASP A 272 -9.53 36.06 13.61
CA ASP A 272 -10.56 37.05 13.89
C ASP A 272 -10.14 38.34 13.18
N ASP A 273 -10.73 38.64 12.02
CA ASP A 273 -11.16 39.99 11.61
C ASP A 273 -11.45 40.00 10.10
N VAL A 274 -12.71 39.80 9.72
CA VAL A 274 -13.35 40.73 8.77
C VAL A 274 -14.79 40.93 9.23
N SER A 275 -14.95 42.01 9.97
CA SER A 275 -16.21 42.66 10.28
C SER A 275 -17.16 42.74 9.09
N MET A 276 -18.43 42.50 9.40
CA MET A 276 -19.59 43.06 8.72
C MET A 276 -19.34 44.44 8.12
N MET A 277 -19.81 44.67 6.89
CA MET A 277 -20.65 45.84 6.63
C MET A 277 -21.46 45.63 5.34
N ASP A 278 -22.77 45.55 5.56
CA ASP A 278 -23.81 45.80 4.57
C ASP A 278 -23.76 47.23 4.04
N SER A 279 -24.30 47.39 2.82
CA SER A 279 -24.77 48.60 2.13
C SER A 279 -23.76 49.45 1.35
#